data_AF-A0A966J6F5-F1
#
_entry.id   AF-A0A966J6F5-F1
#
_cell.length_a   1.000
_cell.length_b   1.000
_cell.length_c   1.000
_cell.angle_alpha   90.00
_cell.angle_beta   90.00
_cell.angle_gamma   90.00
#
_symmetry.space_group_name_H-M   'P 1'
#
loop_
_entity.id
_entity.type
_entity.pdbx_description
1 polymer ?
#
loop_
_entity_poly.entity_id
_entity_poly.type
_entity_poly.pdbx_seq_one_letter_code
_entity_poly.pdbx_strand_id
1 'polypeptide(L)' 'MLVLSALLSPGVLTAQSARYDVILRGGTVIDGTGAAPRRADVAIRGDRIVLVGDVRSA' A
#
# COMPACT_ATOMS: atom_id res chain seq x y z
N MET A 1 -28.08 34.56 -23.37
CA MET A 1 -27.12 33.53 -23.83
C MET A 1 -26.07 33.36 -22.75
N LEU A 2 -26.32 32.38 -21.88
CA LEU A 2 -25.60 32.04 -20.65
C LEU A 2 -24.19 31.53 -21.00
N VAL A 3 -23.12 32.21 -20.58
CA VAL A 3 -21.75 31.67 -20.70
C VAL A 3 -21.41 31.01 -19.36
N LEU A 4 -21.64 29.70 -19.29
CA LEU A 4 -21.32 28.85 -18.17
C LEU A 4 -19.79 28.58 -18.17
N SER A 5 -19.02 29.41 -17.48
CA SER A 5 -17.61 29.13 -17.21
C SER A 5 -17.52 28.08 -16.10
N ALA A 6 -17.49 26.80 -16.49
CA ALA A 6 -17.19 25.70 -15.59
C ALA A 6 -15.73 25.82 -15.12
N LEU A 7 -15.52 26.11 -13.84
CA LEU A 7 -14.22 25.96 -13.21
C LEU A 7 -13.90 24.46 -13.17
N LEU A 8 -12.95 24.01 -14.00
CA LEU A 8 -12.27 22.73 -13.80
C LEU A 8 -11.48 22.84 -12.49
N SER A 9 -12.02 22.34 -11.39
CA SER A 9 -11.20 22.02 -10.23
C SER A 9 -10.25 20.89 -10.63
N PRO A 10 -8.91 21.08 -10.68
CA PRO A 10 -8.01 19.96 -10.82
C PRO A 10 -8.13 19.15 -9.52
N GLY A 11 -8.91 18.07 -9.56
CA GLY A 11 -9.00 17.13 -8.47
C GLY A 11 -7.59 16.68 -8.13
N VAL A 12 -7.15 16.97 -6.92
CA VAL A 12 -5.83 16.55 -6.43
C VAL A 12 -5.81 15.02 -6.49
N LEU A 13 -5.00 14.44 -7.38
CA LEU A 13 -4.67 13.01 -7.31
C LEU A 13 -3.76 12.82 -6.09
N THR A 14 -4.35 12.74 -4.91
CA THR A 14 -3.62 12.23 -3.76
C THR A 14 -3.54 10.72 -3.94
N ALA A 15 -2.33 10.18 -3.99
CA ALA A 15 -2.15 8.75 -3.80
C ALA A 15 -2.73 8.43 -2.41
N GLN A 16 -3.74 7.57 -2.33
CA GLN A 16 -4.31 7.14 -1.07
C GLN A 16 -3.21 6.41 -0.29
N SER A 17 -2.60 7.06 0.71
CA SER A 17 -1.61 6.40 1.55
C SER A 17 -2.23 5.16 2.19
N ALA A 18 -1.71 3.98 1.84
CA ALA A 18 -2.13 2.73 2.46
C ALA A 18 -1.80 2.81 3.96
N ARG A 19 -2.83 2.77 4.81
CA ARG A 19 -2.66 2.85 6.26
C ARG A 19 -2.44 1.46 6.83
N TYR A 20 -1.23 1.23 7.33
CA TYR A 20 -0.82 0.04 8.07
C TYR A 20 -0.65 0.39 9.55
N ASP A 21 -0.96 -0.55 10.43
CA ASP A 21 -0.78 -0.37 11.87
C ASP A 21 0.66 -0.73 12.27
N VAL A 22 1.19 -1.80 11.68
CA VAL A 22 2.57 -2.27 11.89
C VAL A 22 3.18 -2.64 10.55
N ILE A 23 4.46 -2.29 10.39
CA ILE A 23 5.29 -2.73 9.27
C ILE A 23 6.55 -3.39 9.84
N LEU A 24 6.76 -4.66 9.51
CA LEU A 24 8.03 -5.36 9.72
C LEU A 24 8.88 -5.19 8.47
N ARG A 25 10.01 -4.48 8.57
CA ARG A 25 10.80 -4.07 7.39
C ARG A 25 11.97 -5.02 7.12
N GLY A 26 12.14 -5.38 5.85
CA GLY A 26 13.31 -6.06 5.32
C GLY A 26 13.64 -7.39 6.01
N GLY A 27 12.65 -8.06 6.57
CA GLY A 27 12.82 -9.34 7.26
C GLY A 27 12.98 -10.50 6.28
N THR A 28 13.36 -11.68 6.80
CA THR A 28 13.28 -12.94 6.06
C THR A 28 11.92 -13.57 6.32
N VAL A 29 11.12 -13.76 5.27
CA VAL A 29 9.79 -14.35 5.34
C VAL A 29 9.86 -15.84 4.97
N ILE A 30 9.29 -16.66 5.83
CA ILE A 30 9.09 -18.09 5.64
C ILE A 30 7.57 -18.31 5.61
N ASP A 31 7.02 -18.70 4.45
CA ASP A 31 5.56 -18.73 4.22
C ASP A 31 4.90 -20.11 4.44
N GLY A 32 5.67 -21.11 4.88
CA GLY A 32 5.17 -22.45 5.19
C GLY A 32 4.85 -23.32 3.97
N THR A 33 5.03 -22.83 2.75
CA THR A 33 4.77 -23.60 1.52
C THR A 33 5.88 -24.60 1.17
N GLY A 34 7.02 -24.51 1.84
CA GLY A 34 8.25 -25.25 1.52
C GLY A 34 9.15 -24.55 0.50
N ALA A 35 8.73 -23.39 -0.05
CA ALA A 35 9.59 -22.56 -0.88
C ALA A 35 10.76 -21.96 -0.10
N ALA A 36 11.82 -21.54 -0.82
CA ALA A 36 12.97 -20.89 -0.22
C ALA A 36 12.57 -19.57 0.49
N PRO A 37 13.11 -19.29 1.69
CA PRO A 37 12.86 -18.02 2.38
C PRO A 37 13.30 -16.82 1.54
N ARG A 38 12.55 -15.72 1.62
CA ARG A 38 12.86 -14.50 0.85
C ARG A 38 12.85 -13.24 1.71
N ARG A 39 13.59 -12.22 1.29
CA ARG A 39 13.54 -10.89 1.93
C ARG A 39 12.29 -10.14 1.49
N ALA A 40 11.53 -9.61 2.44
CA ALA A 40 10.35 -8.80 2.18
C ALA A 40 9.97 -7.94 3.39
N ASP A 41 9.13 -6.93 3.16
CA ASP A 41 8.37 -6.28 4.21
C ASP A 41 7.04 -7.02 4.43
N VAL A 42 6.51 -6.92 5.64
CA VAL A 42 5.17 -7.43 5.99
C VAL A 42 4.38 -6.30 6.63
N ALA A 43 3.24 -5.96 6.04
CA ALA A 43 2.34 -4.94 6.55
C ALA A 43 1.10 -5.57 7.19
N ILE A 44 0.75 -5.09 8.38
CA ILE A 44 -0.34 -5.60 9.21
C ILE A 44 -1.36 -4.50 9.43
N ARG A 45 -2.65 -4.87 9.35
CA ARG A 45 -3.78 -4.03 9.75
C ARG A 45 -4.71 -4.83 10.65
N GLY A 46 -4.88 -4.36 11.89
CA GLY A 46 -5.55 -5.09 12.95
C GLY A 46 -4.89 -6.45 13.18
N ASP A 47 -5.65 -7.51 12.93
CA ASP A 47 -5.26 -8.90 13.09
C ASP A 47 -4.82 -9.58 11.77
N ARG A 48 -4.72 -8.83 10.67
CA ARG A 48 -4.45 -9.40 9.34
C ARG A 48 -3.16 -8.89 8.72
N ILE A 49 -2.44 -9.80 8.09
CA ILE A 49 -1.41 -9.48 7.11
C ILE A 49 -2.12 -9.01 5.83
N VAL A 50 -1.84 -7.78 5.42
CA VAL A 50 -2.45 -7.16 4.22
C VAL A 50 -1.48 -7.01 3.06
N LEU A 51 -0.17 -7.15 3.32
CA LEU A 51 0.86 -7.13 2.30
C LEU A 51 2.08 -7.96 2.73
N VAL A 52 2.66 -8.70 1.77
CA VAL A 52 3.98 -9.32 1.86
C VAL A 52 4.75 -8.97 0.59
N GLY A 53 5.75 -8.11 0.68
CA GLY A 53 6.42 -7.53 -0.49
C GLY A 53 7.17 -6.26 -0.14
N ASP A 54 7.39 -5.36 -1.11
CA ASP A 54 7.94 -4.03 -0.83
C ASP A 54 6.80 -3.05 -0.54
N VAL A 55 6.77 -2.51 0.68
CA VAL A 55 5.71 -1.56 1.09
C VAL A 55 5.80 -0.24 0.32
N ARG A 56 6.97 0.12 -0.23
CA ARG A 56 7.16 1.40 -0.93
C ARG A 56 6.62 1.40 -2.36
N SER A 57 6.42 0.23 -2.95
CA SER A 57 5.87 0.05 -4.30
C SER A 57 4.39 -0.32 -4.30
N ALA A 58 3.77 -0.34 -3.12
CA ALA A 58 2.38 -0.72 -2.89
C ALA A 58 1.40 0.45 -2.94
#